data_AF-A0A6V7J4T4-F1
#
_entry.id   AF-A0A6V7J4T4-F1
#
_cell.length_a   1.000
_cell.length_b   1.000
_cell.length_c   1.000
_cell.angle_alpha   90.00
_cell.angle_beta   90.00
_cell.angle_gamma   90.00
#
_symmetry.space_group_name_H-M   'P 1'
#
loop_
_entity.id
_entity.type
_entity.pdbx_description
1 polymer ?
#
loop_
_entity_poly.entity_id
_entity_poly.type
_entity_poly.pdbx_seq_one_letter_code
_entity_poly.pdbx_strand_id
1 'polypeptide(L)' 'VLNPLDAICNMPREDAVCINQLKNAKQIDEGILQARPDVKIFLPFRFLFYRPEEVFQPNTYNRFL' A
#
# COMPACT_ATOMS: atom_id res chain seq x y z
N VAL A 1 -8.08 -6.49 -9.97
CA VAL A 1 -8.67 -5.16 -9.68
C VAL A 1 -7.61 -4.38 -8.93
N LEU A 2 -7.10 -3.28 -9.48
CA LEU A 2 -6.21 -2.39 -8.73
C LEU A 2 -7.06 -1.59 -7.76
N ASN A 3 -6.69 -1.57 -6.48
CA ASN A 3 -7.25 -0.60 -5.55
C ASN A 3 -6.94 0.79 -6.12
N PRO A 4 -7.93 1.68 -6.29
CA PRO A 4 -7.68 3.00 -6.83
C PRO A 4 -6.65 3.71 -5.94
N LEU A 5 -5.62 4.28 -6.58
CA LEU A 5 -4.66 5.13 -5.89
C LEU A 5 -5.40 6.38 -5.42
N ASP A 6 -5.58 6.43 -4.11
CA ASP A 6 -5.86 7.59 -3.30
C ASP A 6 -7.21 8.31 -3.49
N ALA A 7 -7.82 8.53 -2.32
CA ALA A 7 -8.99 9.35 -2.12
C ALA A 7 -8.85 10.71 -2.81
N ILE A 8 -9.95 11.20 -3.37
CA ILE A 8 -10.07 12.53 -3.98
C ILE A 8 -9.57 13.60 -2.97
N CYS A 9 -8.34 14.06 -3.15
CA CYS A 9 -7.64 14.98 -2.25
C CYS A 9 -7.24 16.31 -2.91
N ASN A 10 -7.70 16.53 -4.14
CA ASN A 10 -7.56 17.76 -4.91
C ASN A 10 -8.67 18.79 -4.62
N MET A 11 -9.63 18.46 -3.76
CA MET A 11 -10.69 19.36 -3.29
C MET A 11 -10.83 19.31 -1.76
N PRO A 12 -11.25 20.40 -1.11
CA PRO A 12 -11.58 20.38 0.31
C PRO A 12 -12.74 19.41 0.60
N ARG A 13 -12.62 18.64 1.68
CA ARG A 13 -13.64 17.71 2.15
C ARG A 13 -13.76 17.79 3.67
N GLU A 14 -14.98 17.63 4.18
CA GLU A 14 -15.25 17.60 5.62
C GLU A 14 -15.36 16.18 6.17
N ASP A 15 -15.52 15.18 5.30
CA ASP A 15 -15.78 13.78 5.63
C ASP A 15 -14.57 12.84 5.43
N ALA A 16 -13.41 13.39 5.11
CA ALA A 16 -12.20 12.62 4.83
C ALA A 16 -10.92 13.36 5.27
N VAL A 17 -9.91 12.59 5.67
CA VAL A 17 -8.55 13.10 5.90
C VAL A 17 -7.66 12.65 4.74
N CYS A 18 -7.01 13.61 4.11
CA CYS A 18 -6.08 13.39 3.01
C CYS A 18 -4.64 13.23 3.50
N ILE A 19 -3.83 12.48 2.74
CA ILE A 19 -2.42 12.20 3.09
C ILE A 19 -1.63 13.49 3.30
N ASN A 20 -1.89 14.53 2.51
CA ASN A 20 -1.23 15.85 2.63
C ASN A 20 -1.67 16.67 3.86
N GLN A 21 -2.75 16.29 4.54
CA GLN A 21 -3.21 16.92 5.79
C GLN A 21 -2.54 16.29 7.02
N LEU A 22 -1.92 15.11 6.86
CA LEU A 22 -1.21 14.44 7.92
C LEU A 22 0.05 15.20 8.30
N LYS A 23 0.31 15.29 9.61
CA LYS A 23 1.52 15.87 10.18
C LYS A 23 2.25 14.83 11.02
N ASN A 24 3.56 14.99 11.17
CA ASN A 24 4.35 14.11 12.02
C ASN A 24 3.89 14.25 13.48
N ALA A 25 3.61 13.12 14.13
CA ALA A 25 3.24 13.08 15.54
C ALA A 25 4.44 13.33 16.48
N LYS A 26 5.66 13.17 15.98
CA LYS A 26 6.93 13.35 16.70
C LYS A 26 7.92 14.08 15.80
N GLN A 27 9.02 14.54 16.40
CA GLN A 27 10.13 15.09 15.64
C GLN A 27 10.68 14.03 14.67
N ILE A 28 10.94 14.46 13.43
CA ILE A 28 11.55 13.60 12.42
C ILE A 28 13.02 13.41 12.79
N ASP A 29 13.49 12.16 12.70
CA ASP A 29 14.91 11.87 12.79
C ASP A 29 15.61 12.33 11.50
N GLU A 30 16.47 13.34 11.61
CA GLU A 30 17.23 13.91 10.49
C GLU A 30 18.17 12.88 9.83
N GLY A 31 18.49 11.78 10.54
CA GLY A 31 19.20 10.64 9.98
C GLY A 31 18.48 10.02 8.78
N ILE A 32 17.14 10.11 8.73
CA ILE A 32 16.34 9.59 7.60
C ILE A 32 16.62 10.37 6.31
N LEU A 33 17.02 11.64 6.40
CA LEU A 33 17.30 12.48 5.22
C LEU A 33 18.71 12.26 4.63
N GLN A 34 19.51 11.39 5.24
CA GLN A 34 20.86 11.12 4.77
C GLN A 34 20.85 10.40 3.42
N ALA A 35 21.73 10.84 2.51
CA ALA A 35 21.86 10.24 1.17
C ALA A 35 22.30 8.77 1.19
N ARG A 36 22.93 8.31 2.27
CA ARG A 36 23.40 6.92 2.43
C ARG A 36 22.69 6.29 3.63
N PRO A 37 21.95 5.19 3.44
CA PRO A 37 21.30 4.48 4.54
C PRO A 37 22.32 3.68 5.35
N ASP A 38 22.08 3.54 6.66
CA ASP A 38 22.92 2.72 7.55
C ASP A 38 22.85 1.23 7.18
N VAL A 39 21.67 0.76 6.74
CA VAL A 39 21.42 -0.63 6.38
C VAL A 39 20.59 -0.70 5.10
N LYS A 40 21.00 -1.56 4.16
CA LYS A 40 20.23 -1.91 2.97
C LYS A 40 19.73 -3.35 3.09
N ILE A 41 18.42 -3.51 3.33
CA ILE A 41 17.78 -4.81 3.38
C ILE A 41 17.32 -5.18 1.98
N PHE A 42 17.92 -6.23 1.41
CA PHE A 42 17.45 -6.83 0.17
C PHE A 42 16.51 -7.98 0.53
N LEU A 43 15.21 -7.78 0.33
CA LEU A 43 14.24 -8.85 0.50
C LEU A 43 14.23 -9.71 -0.78
N PRO A 44 14.66 -10.98 -0.72
CA PRO A 44 14.47 -11.88 -1.85
C PRO A 44 12.97 -12.15 -1.98
N PHE A 45 12.34 -11.56 -3.00
CA PHE A 45 10.97 -11.91 -3.36
C PHE A 45 10.98 -12.97 -4.46
N ARG A 46 10.05 -13.91 -4.36
CA ARG A 46 9.73 -14.85 -5.43
C ARG A 46 8.24 -14.73 -5.71
N PHE A 47 7.88 -14.55 -6.98
CA PHE A 47 6.50 -14.67 -7.40
C PHE A 47 6.17 -16.14 -7.60
N LEU A 48 5.15 -16.62 -6.90
CA LEU A 48 4.54 -17.92 -7.15
C LEU A 48 3.36 -17.68 -8.09
N PHE A 49 3.49 -18.15 -9.33
CA PHE A 49 2.42 -18.07 -10.32
C PHE A 49 1.58 -19.33 -10.23
N TYR A 50 0.53 -19.28 -9.41
CA TYR A 50 -0.48 -20.33 -9.37
C TYR A 50 -1.50 -20.12 -10.48
N ARG A 51 -1.88 -21.20 -11.14
CA ARG A 51 -3.07 -21.18 -12.00
C ARG A 51 -4.32 -21.13 -11.11
N PRO A 52 -5.41 -20.47 -11.52
CA PRO A 52 -6.62 -20.39 -10.70
C PRO A 52 -7.13 -21.76 -10.23
N GLU A 53 -6.98 -22.81 -11.04
CA GLU A 53 -7.43 -24.17 -10.72
C GLU A 53 -6.59 -24.82 -9.60
N GLU A 54 -5.40 -24.30 -9.29
CA GLU A 54 -4.51 -24.81 -8.24
C GLU A 54 -4.88 -24.29 -6.85
N VAL A 55 -5.64 -23.20 -6.79
CA VAL A 55 -5.96 -22.48 -5.54
C VAL A 55 -7.46 -22.28 -5.33
N PHE A 56 -8.28 -22.41 -6.38
CA PHE A 56 -9.73 -22.24 -6.30
C PHE A 56 -10.46 -23.50 -6.76
N GLN A 57 -11.51 -23.87 -6.03
CA GLN A 57 -12.46 -24.89 -6.48
C GLN A 57 -13.53 -24.25 -7.37
N PRO A 58 -13.85 -24.85 -8.52
CA PRO A 58 -14.90 -24.32 -9.39
C PRO A 58 -16.23 -24.16 -8.64
N ASN A 59 -16.88 -23.01 -8.82
CA ASN A 59 -18.23 -22.69 -8.30
C ASN A 59 -18.37 -22.58 -6.77
N THR A 60 -17.28 -22.52 -6.00
CA THR A 60 -17.36 -22.36 -4.53
C THR A 60 -17.20 -20.92 -4.05
N TYR A 61 -17.00 -19.96 -4.96
CA TYR A 61 -16.77 -18.56 -4.61
C TYR A 61 -18.07 -17.77 -4.52
N ASN A 62 -18.23 -17.05 -3.41
CA ASN A 62 -19.27 -16.04 -3.26
C ASN A 62 -19.05 -14.92 -4.30
N ARG A 63 -20.05 -14.68 -5.14
CA ARG A 63 -20.06 -13.51 -6.03
C ARG A 63 -20.30 -12.27 -5.17
N PHE A 64 -19.25 -11.48 -4.95
CA PHE A 64 -19.34 -10.15 -4.32
C PHE A 64 -19.25 -9.03 -5.37
N LEU A 65 -19.96 -9.17 -6.48
CA LEU A 65 -20.15 -8.13 -7.49
C LEU A 65 -21.54 -7.53 -7.36
#